data_AF-A0A6I1JW52-F1
#
_entry.id   AF-A0A6I1JW52-F1
#
_cell.length_a   1.000
_cell.length_b   1.000
_cell.length_c   1.000
_cell.angle_alpha   90.00
_cell.angle_beta   90.00
_cell.angle_gamma   90.00
#
_symmetry.space_group_name_H-M   'P 1'
#
loop_
_entity.id
_entity.type
_entity.pdbx_description
1 polymer ?
#
loop_
_entity_poly.entity_id
_entity_poly.type
_entity_poly.pdbx_seq_one_letter_code
_entity_poly.pdbx_strand_id
1 'polypeptide(L)'
;MSQVRIIPTACGGGFGGKLDVSVQPLIAAAAWILKKPVRIVYSRTESMASSTKRHPSKIHAMMSADAGGRFTAYEMTGDFNTGAYASWGPTVANRVPVHATGPYKVPHVRNATRAVHTNEPPSGAFRGFGVPQAAIAGETLIDDLATRLGIDRWAIRRLNAIDHGDRTPTGQILHASAGLPQCLDAVKGAYDALMAEAAAHNAKGGRIACGVGIACMWYGCGNTSMSNPSRMRITLSKDGRLTFLNGAVDIGQGSSTVLLQIAADALGLPTTAFDFVVGDTDLTLDAGKTSASRQTSSRAMPRSSPGRTSGPGSWRSPMRDPKRD
;
A
#
# COMPACT_ATOMS: atom_id res chain seq x y z
N MET A 1 27.70 11.02 -5.94
CA MET A 1 26.76 10.31 -6.83
C MET A 1 27.04 10.54 -8.32
N SER A 2 27.78 11.57 -8.76
CA SER A 2 28.03 11.86 -10.18
C SER A 2 28.79 10.79 -10.99
N GLN A 3 29.36 9.77 -10.35
CA GLN A 3 30.10 8.69 -11.02
C GLN A 3 29.28 7.40 -11.23
N VAL A 4 28.02 7.37 -10.79
CA VAL A 4 27.13 6.20 -10.91
C VAL A 4 25.78 6.65 -11.44
N ARG A 5 25.38 6.08 -12.59
CA ARG A 5 24.06 6.26 -13.21
C ARG A 5 23.33 4.91 -13.21
N ILE A 6 22.12 4.90 -12.66
CA ILE A 6 21.23 3.74 -12.67
C ILE A 6 20.13 4.01 -13.70
N ILE A 7 19.97 3.08 -14.63
CA ILE A 7 18.90 3.08 -15.62
C ILE A 7 18.10 1.80 -15.41
N PRO A 8 16.85 1.88 -14.93
CA PRO A 8 16.02 0.71 -14.75
C PRO A 8 15.59 0.16 -16.11
N THR A 9 15.53 -1.17 -16.21
CA THR A 9 14.88 -1.86 -17.32
C THR A 9 13.44 -2.21 -16.95
N ALA A 10 12.69 -2.77 -17.91
CA ALA A 10 11.37 -3.33 -17.63
C ALA A 10 11.43 -4.31 -16.45
N CYS A 11 10.61 -4.06 -15.43
CA CYS A 11 10.63 -4.84 -14.20
C CYS A 11 9.41 -5.77 -14.13
N GLY A 12 9.62 -7.07 -14.36
CA GLY A 12 8.58 -8.10 -14.22
C GLY A 12 8.21 -8.38 -12.76
N GLY A 13 7.45 -7.49 -12.13
CA GLY A 13 7.00 -7.61 -10.74
C GLY A 13 8.08 -7.27 -9.72
N GLY A 14 7.64 -6.84 -8.53
CA GLY A 14 8.55 -6.52 -7.42
C GLY A 14 7.94 -6.82 -6.05
N PHE A 15 6.69 -6.40 -5.83
CA PHE A 15 5.90 -6.73 -4.62
C PHE A 15 6.55 -6.37 -3.28
N GLY A 16 7.63 -5.58 -3.29
CA GLY A 16 8.44 -5.21 -2.13
C GLY A 16 9.83 -5.87 -2.10
N GLY A 17 9.99 -7.07 -2.64
CA GLY A 17 11.26 -7.81 -2.60
C GLY A 17 12.41 -7.20 -3.42
N LYS A 18 12.13 -6.18 -4.25
CA LYS A 18 13.11 -5.39 -5.01
C LYS A 18 13.38 -4.01 -4.39
N LEU A 19 12.89 -3.75 -3.18
CA LEU A 19 13.20 -2.53 -2.43
C LEU A 19 14.49 -2.62 -1.64
N ASP A 20 14.90 -3.84 -1.30
CA ASP A 20 16.14 -4.08 -0.58
C ASP A 20 17.33 -4.24 -1.53
N VAL A 21 18.51 -4.16 -0.96
CA VAL A 21 19.77 -4.43 -1.63
C VAL A 21 19.85 -5.90 -1.99
N SER A 22 20.22 -6.20 -3.24
CA SER A 22 20.36 -7.56 -3.76
C SER A 22 21.65 -7.68 -4.58
N VAL A 23 21.55 -7.89 -5.89
CA VAL A 23 22.68 -8.02 -6.81
C VAL A 23 23.47 -6.73 -7.02
N GLN A 24 22.91 -5.57 -6.69
CA GLN A 24 23.43 -4.26 -7.11
C GLN A 24 24.85 -3.96 -6.59
N PRO A 25 25.21 -4.21 -5.31
CA PRO A 25 26.59 -4.00 -4.87
C PRO A 25 27.56 -5.04 -5.44
N LEU A 26 27.11 -6.29 -5.59
CA LEU A 26 27.93 -7.38 -6.10
C LEU A 26 28.32 -7.15 -7.57
N ILE A 27 27.36 -6.77 -8.41
CA ILE A 27 27.60 -6.47 -9.82
C ILE A 27 28.47 -5.22 -10.00
N ALA A 28 28.28 -4.21 -9.14
CA ALA A 28 29.10 -3.00 -9.17
C ALA A 28 30.56 -3.29 -8.78
N ALA A 29 30.79 -4.07 -7.72
CA ALA A 29 32.13 -4.47 -7.30
C ALA A 29 32.84 -5.31 -8.38
N ALA A 30 32.14 -6.29 -8.97
CA ALA A 30 32.68 -7.12 -10.04
C ALA A 30 33.07 -6.28 -11.28
N ALA A 31 32.20 -5.37 -11.72
CA ALA A 31 32.50 -4.47 -12.84
C ALA A 31 33.68 -3.53 -12.53
N TRP A 32 33.77 -3.03 -11.30
CA TRP A 32 34.85 -2.14 -10.86
C TRP A 32 36.22 -2.82 -10.85
N ILE A 33 36.29 -4.08 -10.40
CA ILE A 33 37.52 -4.86 -10.32
C ILE A 33 37.94 -5.33 -11.71
N LEU A 34 37.01 -5.89 -12.49
CA LEU A 34 37.30 -6.50 -13.79
C LEU A 34 37.47 -5.48 -14.92
N LYS A 35 37.03 -4.23 -14.72
CA LYS A 35 37.01 -3.16 -15.73
C LYS A 35 36.29 -3.59 -17.02
N LYS A 36 35.23 -4.39 -16.89
CA LYS A 36 34.42 -4.94 -17.98
C LYS A 36 32.93 -4.86 -17.63
N PRO A 37 32.02 -4.86 -18.63
CA PRO A 37 30.60 -5.06 -18.39
C PRO A 37 30.35 -6.42 -17.71
N VAL A 38 29.55 -6.42 -16.64
CA VAL A 38 29.19 -7.63 -15.89
C VAL A 38 27.66 -7.76 -15.84
N ARG A 39 27.17 -9.00 -15.87
CA ARG A 39 25.75 -9.33 -15.71
C ARG A 39 25.60 -10.38 -14.62
N ILE A 40 24.61 -10.18 -13.74
CA ILE A 40 24.19 -11.18 -12.74
C ILE A 40 22.69 -11.44 -12.94
N VAL A 41 22.32 -12.72 -13.04
CA VAL A 41 20.93 -13.17 -13.06
C VAL A 41 20.81 -14.33 -12.09
N TYR A 42 19.99 -14.17 -11.07
CA TYR A 42 19.69 -15.29 -10.17
C TYR A 42 18.79 -16.31 -10.87
N SER A 43 19.11 -17.58 -10.67
CA SER A 43 18.15 -18.67 -10.78
C SER A 43 16.99 -18.47 -9.79
N ARG A 44 15.90 -19.22 -9.96
CA ARG A 44 14.77 -19.17 -9.02
C ARG A 44 15.20 -19.53 -7.60
N THR A 45 16.01 -20.56 -7.44
CA THR A 45 16.49 -21.03 -6.14
C THR A 45 17.34 -19.97 -5.44
N GLU A 46 18.30 -19.36 -6.15
CA GLU A 46 19.11 -18.26 -5.61
C GLU A 46 18.25 -17.04 -5.26
N SER A 47 17.28 -16.69 -6.12
CA SER A 47 16.35 -15.60 -5.83
C SER A 47 15.54 -15.88 -4.57
N MET A 48 15.06 -17.10 -4.37
CA MET A 48 14.31 -17.49 -3.17
C MET A 48 15.18 -17.48 -1.92
N ALA A 49 16.43 -17.96 -2.00
CA ALA A 49 17.35 -18.00 -0.88
C ALA A 49 17.87 -16.61 -0.47
N SER A 50 18.14 -15.73 -1.43
CA SER A 50 18.89 -14.49 -1.20
C SER A 50 18.03 -13.23 -1.06
N SER A 51 16.78 -13.24 -1.54
CA SER A 51 15.90 -12.06 -1.44
C SER A 51 15.08 -12.04 -0.16
N THR A 52 14.68 -10.84 0.28
CA THR A 52 13.82 -10.69 1.44
C THR A 52 12.46 -11.38 1.28
N LYS A 53 11.91 -11.92 2.37
CA LYS A 53 10.53 -12.45 2.42
C LYS A 53 9.63 -11.61 3.31
N ARG A 54 8.32 -11.89 3.29
CA ARG A 54 7.39 -11.29 4.26
C ARG A 54 7.78 -11.77 5.65
N HIS A 55 7.83 -10.85 6.62
CA HIS A 55 8.05 -11.17 8.03
C HIS A 55 7.07 -12.25 8.53
N PRO A 56 7.56 -13.42 8.95
CA PRO A 56 6.79 -14.32 9.80
C PRO A 56 6.40 -13.57 11.08
N SER A 57 5.18 -13.80 11.56
CA SER A 57 4.66 -13.07 12.71
C SER A 57 3.95 -13.98 13.71
N LYS A 58 4.21 -13.77 15.00
CA LYS A 58 3.41 -14.31 16.10
C LYS A 58 2.63 -13.16 16.73
N ILE A 59 1.30 -13.23 16.66
CA ILE A 59 0.41 -12.15 17.10
C ILE A 59 -0.48 -12.68 18.21
N HIS A 60 -0.60 -11.91 19.29
CA HIS A 60 -1.63 -12.08 20.31
C HIS A 60 -2.55 -10.86 20.25
N ALA A 61 -3.84 -11.08 20.08
CA ALA A 61 -4.81 -10.00 19.99
C ALA A 61 -6.06 -10.33 20.81
N MET A 62 -6.67 -9.29 21.36
CA MET A 62 -7.93 -9.35 22.10
C MET A 62 -8.84 -8.24 21.60
N MET A 63 -10.13 -8.55 21.46
CA MET A 63 -11.15 -7.57 21.11
C MET A 63 -12.36 -7.79 22.01
N SER A 64 -12.98 -6.70 22.44
CA SER A 64 -14.23 -6.72 23.21
C SER A 64 -15.32 -5.93 22.51
N ALA A 65 -16.56 -6.35 22.74
CA ALA A 65 -17.76 -5.65 22.29
C ALA A 65 -18.79 -5.61 23.43
N ASP A 66 -19.69 -4.63 23.39
CA ASP A 66 -20.88 -4.62 24.24
C ASP A 66 -21.95 -5.62 23.76
N ALA A 67 -23.04 -5.76 24.52
CA ALA A 67 -24.14 -6.66 24.16
C ALA A 67 -24.85 -6.27 22.84
N GLY A 68 -24.72 -5.02 22.40
CA GLY A 68 -25.22 -4.53 21.12
C GLY A 68 -24.24 -4.74 19.95
N GLY A 69 -23.08 -5.34 20.19
CA GLY A 69 -22.05 -5.60 19.18
C GLY A 69 -21.14 -4.40 18.89
N ARG A 70 -21.19 -3.31 19.67
CA ARG A 70 -20.27 -2.18 19.48
C ARG A 70 -18.92 -2.51 20.08
N PHE A 71 -17.83 -2.31 19.32
CA PHE A 71 -16.48 -2.57 19.80
C PHE A 71 -16.08 -1.57 20.88
N THR A 72 -15.53 -2.10 21.98
CA THR A 72 -15.15 -1.30 23.15
C THR A 72 -13.65 -1.20 23.32
N ALA A 73 -12.90 -2.29 23.11
CA ALA A 73 -11.45 -2.27 23.20
C ALA A 73 -10.80 -3.23 22.19
N TYR A 74 -9.57 -2.90 21.79
CA TYR A 74 -8.70 -3.75 21.00
C TYR A 74 -7.27 -3.65 21.52
N GLU A 75 -6.69 -4.79 21.87
CA GLU A 75 -5.29 -4.90 22.26
C GLU A 75 -4.57 -5.88 21.35
N MET A 76 -3.39 -5.51 20.87
CA MET A 76 -2.56 -6.38 20.04
C MET A 76 -1.10 -6.28 20.42
N THR A 77 -0.47 -7.44 20.63
CA THR A 77 0.98 -7.58 20.64
C THR A 77 1.45 -8.44 19.48
N GLY A 78 2.59 -8.10 18.87
CA GLY A 78 3.09 -8.83 17.70
C GLY A 78 4.59 -8.86 17.56
N ASP A 79 5.12 -10.07 17.41
CA ASP A 79 6.53 -10.32 17.10
C ASP A 79 6.68 -10.57 15.61
N PHE A 80 7.47 -9.74 14.94
CA PHE A 80 7.76 -9.86 13.51
C PHE A 80 9.21 -10.26 13.32
N ASN A 81 9.44 -11.50 12.89
CA ASN A 81 10.79 -11.99 12.62
C ASN A 81 11.35 -11.28 11.37
N THR A 82 12.42 -10.50 11.55
CA THR A 82 13.09 -9.77 10.48
C THR A 82 14.30 -10.50 9.89
N GLY A 83 14.63 -11.68 10.41
CA GLY A 83 15.81 -12.44 10.02
C GLY A 83 17.11 -11.78 10.49
N ALA A 84 18.21 -12.13 9.81
CA ALA A 84 19.56 -11.71 10.19
C ALA A 84 19.82 -10.20 10.08
N TYR A 85 19.03 -9.44 9.30
CA TYR A 85 19.24 -8.02 9.05
C TYR A 85 17.96 -7.20 9.24
N ALA A 86 18.12 -5.92 9.60
CA ALA A 86 17.00 -5.07 9.96
C ALA A 86 16.04 -4.83 8.77
N SER A 87 16.58 -4.66 7.56
CA SER A 87 15.80 -4.40 6.33
C SER A 87 14.67 -3.38 6.61
N TRP A 88 13.43 -3.76 6.30
CA TRP A 88 12.22 -2.99 6.55
C TRP A 88 11.50 -3.37 7.85
N GLY A 89 12.10 -4.20 8.70
CA GLY A 89 11.57 -4.62 10.01
C GLY A 89 11.10 -3.46 10.88
N PRO A 90 11.91 -2.41 11.12
CA PRO A 90 11.49 -1.25 11.93
C PRO A 90 10.27 -0.51 11.35
N THR A 91 10.17 -0.42 10.02
CA THR A 91 9.00 0.23 9.39
C THR A 91 7.76 -0.66 9.46
N VAL A 92 7.91 -1.98 9.30
CA VAL A 92 6.80 -2.94 9.47
C VAL A 92 6.29 -2.90 10.91
N ALA A 93 7.20 -2.95 11.88
CA ALA A 93 6.86 -2.87 13.30
C ALA A 93 6.09 -1.57 13.59
N ASN A 94 6.49 -0.41 13.07
CA ASN A 94 5.74 0.84 13.28
C ASN A 94 4.39 0.90 12.54
N ARG A 95 4.30 0.30 11.33
CA ARG A 95 3.10 0.40 10.51
C ARG A 95 1.95 -0.47 11.01
N VAL A 96 2.26 -1.64 11.56
CA VAL A 96 1.25 -2.60 12.00
C VAL A 96 0.31 -2.04 13.09
N PRO A 97 0.80 -1.47 14.21
CA PRO A 97 -0.03 -0.90 15.26
C PRO A 97 -1.02 0.16 14.78
N VAL A 98 -0.62 0.96 13.78
CA VAL A 98 -1.45 2.02 13.18
C VAL A 98 -2.69 1.43 12.47
N HIS A 99 -2.59 0.23 11.93
CA HIS A 99 -3.64 -0.38 11.11
C HIS A 99 -4.35 -1.56 11.79
N ALA A 100 -3.83 -2.07 12.91
CA ALA A 100 -4.22 -3.37 13.48
C ALA A 100 -5.69 -3.45 13.92
N THR A 101 -6.29 -2.32 14.30
CA THR A 101 -7.72 -2.24 14.65
C THR A 101 -8.65 -2.40 13.46
N GLY A 102 -8.10 -2.46 12.24
CA GLY A 102 -8.87 -2.45 11.02
C GLY A 102 -9.61 -1.13 10.80
N PRO A 103 -10.54 -1.11 9.83
CA PRO A 103 -11.36 0.04 9.49
C PRO A 103 -12.53 0.27 10.46
N TYR A 104 -12.35 0.00 11.76
CA TYR A 104 -13.42 -0.01 12.75
C TYR A 104 -13.27 1.03 13.86
N LYS A 105 -14.40 1.54 14.33
CA LYS A 105 -14.53 2.41 15.50
C LYS A 105 -14.25 1.57 16.74
N VAL A 106 -13.11 1.84 17.38
CA VAL A 106 -12.72 1.22 18.66
C VAL A 106 -12.20 2.32 19.58
N PRO A 107 -12.88 2.63 20.70
CA PRO A 107 -12.51 3.77 21.54
C PRO A 107 -11.25 3.54 22.39
N HIS A 108 -10.95 2.29 22.76
CA HIS A 108 -9.80 1.95 23.59
C HIS A 108 -8.84 1.02 22.86
N VAL A 109 -7.65 1.51 22.53
CA VAL A 109 -6.69 0.76 21.70
C VAL A 109 -5.31 0.76 22.32
N ARG A 110 -4.70 -0.43 22.43
CA ARG A 110 -3.30 -0.60 22.80
C ARG A 110 -2.63 -1.60 21.88
N ASN A 111 -1.79 -1.11 20.97
CA ASN A 111 -1.07 -1.96 20.03
C ASN A 111 0.43 -1.80 20.21
N ALA A 112 1.15 -2.91 20.32
CA ALA A 112 2.60 -2.93 20.47
C ALA A 112 3.21 -4.03 19.60
N THR A 113 4.28 -3.72 18.89
CA THR A 113 4.93 -4.68 17.99
C THR A 113 6.44 -4.52 18.09
N ARG A 114 7.15 -5.63 17.84
CA ARG A 114 8.61 -5.62 17.76
C ARG A 114 9.09 -6.34 16.51
N ALA A 115 10.12 -5.79 15.88
CA ALA A 115 10.90 -6.51 14.87
C ALA A 115 12.03 -7.27 15.58
N VAL A 116 12.11 -8.58 15.35
CA VAL A 116 13.03 -9.47 16.07
C VAL A 116 14.09 -10.00 15.11
N HIS A 117 15.35 -9.82 15.48
CA HIS A 117 16.47 -10.43 14.76
C HIS A 117 16.58 -11.92 15.09
N THR A 118 16.81 -12.72 14.06
CA THR A 118 17.01 -14.17 14.17
C THR A 118 18.11 -14.63 13.21
N ASN A 119 18.47 -15.91 13.25
CA ASN A 119 19.40 -16.50 12.28
C ASN A 119 18.73 -17.00 10.99
N GLU A 120 17.47 -16.62 10.75
CA GLU A 120 16.73 -16.97 9.54
C GLU A 120 17.03 -16.01 8.37
N PRO A 121 16.64 -16.39 7.13
CA PRO A 121 16.75 -15.51 5.98
C PRO A 121 16.12 -14.13 6.22
N PRO A 122 16.72 -13.04 5.72
CA PRO A 122 16.20 -11.69 5.94
C PRO A 122 14.75 -11.54 5.48
N SER A 123 13.94 -10.87 6.29
CA SER A 123 12.60 -10.44 5.92
C SER A 123 12.57 -8.95 5.64
N GLY A 124 11.70 -8.52 4.74
CA GLY A 124 11.66 -7.17 4.22
C GLY A 124 10.27 -6.82 3.70
N ALA A 125 10.23 -5.88 2.77
CA ALA A 125 8.97 -5.39 2.25
C ALA A 125 8.23 -6.48 1.45
N PHE A 126 6.95 -6.68 1.76
CA PHE A 126 6.00 -7.40 0.93
C PHE A 126 4.69 -6.59 0.87
N ARG A 127 3.98 -6.56 -0.26
CA ARG A 127 2.64 -5.96 -0.43
C ARG A 127 1.74 -6.12 0.82
N GLY A 128 1.24 -5.00 1.34
CA GLY A 128 0.48 -4.92 2.60
C GLY A 128 1.36 -4.64 3.83
N PHE A 129 2.65 -4.92 3.78
CA PHE A 129 3.65 -4.36 4.70
C PHE A 129 3.31 -4.56 6.20
N GLY A 130 2.98 -5.80 6.57
CA GLY A 130 2.58 -6.19 7.93
C GLY A 130 1.06 -6.13 8.19
N VAL A 131 0.32 -5.27 7.50
CA VAL A 131 -1.13 -5.09 7.71
C VAL A 131 -1.93 -6.38 7.47
N PRO A 132 -1.65 -7.20 6.43
CA PRO A 132 -2.38 -8.47 6.25
C PRO A 132 -2.26 -9.40 7.46
N GLN A 133 -1.10 -9.45 8.11
CA GLN A 133 -0.90 -10.31 9.27
C GLN A 133 -1.78 -9.86 10.46
N ALA A 134 -1.90 -8.55 10.70
CA ALA A 134 -2.76 -8.01 11.74
C ALA A 134 -4.25 -8.11 11.39
N ALA A 135 -4.61 -7.90 10.11
CA ALA A 135 -5.99 -8.01 9.64
C ALA A 135 -6.55 -9.42 9.85
N ILE A 136 -5.77 -10.47 9.59
CA ILE A 136 -6.19 -11.85 9.90
C ILE A 136 -6.53 -12.00 11.38
N ALA A 137 -5.66 -11.52 12.28
CA ALA A 137 -5.91 -11.61 13.72
C ALA A 137 -7.17 -10.83 14.16
N GLY A 138 -7.35 -9.60 13.66
CA GLY A 138 -8.51 -8.77 13.99
C GLY A 138 -9.83 -9.33 13.44
N GLU A 139 -9.86 -9.73 12.17
CA GLU A 139 -11.09 -10.21 11.51
C GLU A 139 -11.58 -11.54 12.08
N THR A 140 -10.67 -12.42 12.50
CA THR A 140 -11.05 -13.66 13.20
C THR A 140 -11.70 -13.37 14.56
N LEU A 141 -11.19 -12.39 15.32
CA LEU A 141 -11.81 -11.98 16.58
C LEU A 141 -13.20 -11.38 16.38
N ILE A 142 -13.41 -10.65 15.29
CA ILE A 142 -14.73 -10.11 14.95
C ILE A 142 -15.73 -11.23 14.64
N ASP A 143 -15.30 -12.27 13.92
CA ASP A 143 -16.13 -13.45 13.68
C ASP A 143 -16.46 -14.20 14.98
N ASP A 144 -15.49 -14.35 15.89
CA ASP A 144 -15.72 -14.96 17.21
C ASP A 144 -16.72 -14.14 18.05
N LEU A 145 -16.61 -12.80 18.03
CA LEU A 145 -17.55 -11.90 18.70
C LEU A 145 -18.95 -12.00 18.10
N ALA A 146 -19.06 -12.00 16.77
CA ALA A 146 -20.32 -12.17 16.05
C ALA A 146 -21.03 -13.46 16.49
N THR A 147 -20.30 -14.58 16.51
CA THR A 147 -20.82 -15.87 16.95
C THR A 147 -21.25 -15.87 18.42
N ARG A 148 -20.45 -15.30 19.33
CA ARG A 148 -20.78 -15.25 20.77
C ARG A 148 -21.98 -14.38 21.08
N LEU A 149 -22.18 -13.30 20.32
CA LEU A 149 -23.27 -12.35 20.52
C LEU A 149 -24.53 -12.71 19.72
N GLY A 150 -24.46 -13.71 18.83
CA GLY A 150 -25.56 -14.05 17.93
C GLY A 150 -25.86 -12.95 16.91
N ILE A 151 -24.84 -12.15 16.54
CA ILE A 151 -24.97 -11.04 15.58
C ILE A 151 -24.43 -11.52 14.24
N ASP A 152 -25.11 -11.14 13.15
CA ASP A 152 -24.64 -11.41 11.79
C ASP A 152 -23.23 -10.80 11.55
N ARG A 153 -22.36 -11.56 10.86
CA ARG A 153 -20.95 -11.18 10.64
C ARG A 153 -20.81 -9.94 9.77
N TRP A 154 -21.73 -9.70 8.86
CA TRP A 154 -21.77 -8.45 8.10
C TRP A 154 -22.29 -7.31 8.99
N ALA A 155 -23.36 -7.55 9.77
CA ALA A 155 -23.99 -6.53 10.61
C ALA A 155 -23.04 -5.96 11.67
N ILE A 156 -22.26 -6.81 12.36
CA ILE A 156 -21.30 -6.34 13.37
C ILE A 156 -20.21 -5.45 12.75
N ARG A 157 -19.75 -5.77 11.53
CA ARG A 157 -18.77 -4.97 10.79
C ARG A 157 -19.37 -3.64 10.35
N ARG A 158 -20.62 -3.66 9.86
CA ARG A 158 -21.33 -2.48 9.40
C ARG A 158 -21.64 -1.50 10.54
N LEU A 159 -22.00 -2.03 11.71
CA LEU A 159 -22.24 -1.26 12.93
C LEU A 159 -20.99 -0.48 13.38
N ASN A 160 -19.83 -1.13 13.29
CA ASN A 160 -18.57 -0.58 13.77
C ASN A 160 -17.72 0.10 12.69
N ALA A 161 -18.18 0.15 11.44
CA ALA A 161 -17.42 0.72 10.33
C ALA A 161 -17.10 2.21 10.54
N ILE A 162 -15.82 2.59 10.42
CA ILE A 162 -15.40 4.00 10.37
C ILE A 162 -16.03 4.68 9.15
N ASP A 163 -16.54 5.89 9.34
CA ASP A 163 -17.16 6.72 8.30
C ASP A 163 -16.49 8.11 8.22
N HIS A 164 -16.93 8.92 7.27
CA HIS A 164 -16.44 10.28 7.07
C HIS A 164 -16.60 11.11 8.35
N GLY A 165 -15.51 11.77 8.76
CA GLY A 165 -15.45 12.57 9.99
C GLY A 165 -15.11 11.79 11.25
N ASP A 166 -15.12 10.45 11.21
CA ASP A 166 -14.65 9.64 12.33
C ASP A 166 -13.13 9.83 12.54
N ARG A 167 -12.72 9.57 13.79
CA ARG A 167 -11.33 9.64 14.23
C ARG A 167 -10.74 8.24 14.32
N THR A 168 -9.57 8.04 13.73
CA THR A 168 -8.81 6.78 13.88
C THR A 168 -8.29 6.62 15.31
N PRO A 169 -7.93 5.40 15.74
CA PRO A 169 -7.27 5.19 17.04
C PRO A 169 -5.96 5.95 17.22
N THR A 170 -5.31 6.36 16.13
CA THR A 170 -4.09 7.19 16.13
C THR A 170 -4.38 8.70 16.12
N GLY A 171 -5.65 9.11 16.18
CA GLY A 171 -6.08 10.50 16.27
C GLY A 171 -6.30 11.20 14.93
N GLN A 172 -6.11 10.53 13.79
CA GLN A 172 -6.36 11.12 12.48
C GLN A 172 -7.87 11.26 12.23
N ILE A 173 -8.32 12.45 11.83
CA ILE A 173 -9.70 12.66 11.41
C ILE A 173 -9.82 12.42 9.89
N LEU A 174 -10.78 11.61 9.47
CA LEU A 174 -10.97 11.23 8.08
C LEU A 174 -11.90 12.20 7.34
N HIS A 175 -11.34 13.31 6.85
CA HIS A 175 -12.10 14.36 6.14
C HIS A 175 -12.26 14.15 4.62
N ALA A 176 -11.45 13.29 4.01
CA ALA A 176 -11.43 13.15 2.55
C ALA A 176 -12.33 12.01 2.06
N SER A 177 -12.12 10.80 2.59
CA SER A 177 -12.89 9.61 2.21
C SER A 177 -12.73 8.53 3.28
N ALA A 178 -13.85 7.91 3.66
CA ALA A 178 -13.93 6.71 4.47
C ALA A 178 -15.11 5.87 3.95
N GLY A 179 -14.82 4.95 3.03
CA GLY A 179 -15.83 4.27 2.21
C GLY A 179 -16.32 2.91 2.74
N LEU A 180 -15.93 2.50 3.95
CA LEU A 180 -16.24 1.16 4.42
C LEU A 180 -17.74 0.87 4.50
N PRO A 181 -18.59 1.77 5.07
CA PRO A 181 -20.04 1.58 5.07
C PRO A 181 -20.60 1.26 3.66
N GLN A 182 -20.18 2.05 2.66
CA GLN A 182 -20.63 1.92 1.28
C GLN A 182 -20.10 0.63 0.63
N CYS A 183 -18.86 0.23 0.93
CA CYS A 183 -18.32 -1.05 0.46
C CYS A 183 -19.10 -2.24 1.05
N LEU A 184 -19.44 -2.20 2.34
CA LEU A 184 -20.23 -3.24 2.99
C LEU A 184 -21.66 -3.29 2.43
N ASP A 185 -22.30 -2.14 2.26
CA ASP A 185 -23.65 -2.05 1.71
C ASP A 185 -23.69 -2.58 0.26
N ALA A 186 -22.67 -2.29 -0.55
CA ALA A 186 -22.56 -2.75 -1.94
C ALA A 186 -22.43 -4.28 -2.07
N VAL A 187 -21.79 -4.96 -1.12
CA VAL A 187 -21.60 -6.43 -1.17
C VAL A 187 -22.71 -7.21 -0.47
N LYS A 188 -23.61 -6.54 0.26
CA LYS A 188 -24.60 -7.21 1.13
C LYS A 188 -25.51 -8.19 0.37
N GLY A 189 -26.04 -7.79 -0.78
CA GLY A 189 -26.92 -8.65 -1.56
C GLY A 189 -26.24 -9.95 -2.01
N ALA A 190 -24.99 -9.85 -2.49
CA ALA A 190 -24.20 -11.03 -2.89
C ALA A 190 -23.83 -11.89 -1.66
N TYR A 191 -23.49 -11.26 -0.53
CA TYR A 191 -23.21 -11.97 0.72
C TYR A 191 -24.42 -12.79 1.20
N ASP A 192 -25.63 -12.21 1.20
CA ASP A 192 -26.85 -12.90 1.62
C ASP A 192 -27.20 -14.08 0.71
N ALA A 193 -27.07 -13.88 -0.61
CA ALA A 193 -27.28 -14.95 -1.58
C ALA A 193 -26.33 -16.13 -1.34
N LEU A 194 -25.03 -15.85 -1.17
CA LEU A 194 -24.02 -16.88 -0.87
C LEU A 194 -24.30 -17.59 0.46
N MET A 195 -24.73 -16.86 1.49
CA MET A 195 -25.11 -17.45 2.79
C MET A 195 -26.30 -18.42 2.65
N ALA A 196 -27.32 -18.04 1.88
CA ALA A 196 -28.47 -18.90 1.61
C ALA A 196 -28.08 -20.15 0.81
N GLU A 197 -27.25 -19.99 -0.23
CA GLU A 197 -26.72 -21.10 -1.02
C GLU A 197 -25.90 -22.07 -0.17
N ALA A 198 -25.01 -21.55 0.68
CA ALA A 198 -24.20 -22.37 1.59
C ALA A 198 -25.08 -23.12 2.60
N ALA A 199 -26.11 -22.48 3.16
CA ALA A 199 -27.06 -23.13 4.05
C ALA A 199 -27.83 -24.26 3.34
N ALA A 200 -28.32 -24.00 2.12
CA ALA A 200 -29.02 -25.00 1.31
C ALA A 200 -28.12 -26.18 0.92
N HIS A 201 -26.84 -25.93 0.62
CA HIS A 201 -25.85 -26.98 0.37
C HIS A 201 -25.60 -27.82 1.62
N ASN A 202 -25.35 -27.18 2.76
CA ASN A 202 -25.02 -27.86 4.01
C ASN A 202 -26.21 -28.65 4.57
N ALA A 203 -27.45 -28.20 4.33
CA ALA A 203 -28.67 -28.91 4.73
C ALA A 203 -28.85 -30.28 4.03
N LYS A 204 -28.23 -30.50 2.86
CA LYS A 204 -28.24 -31.81 2.17
C LYS A 204 -27.43 -32.88 2.92
N GLY A 205 -26.55 -32.45 3.84
CA GLY A 205 -25.61 -33.34 4.53
C GLY A 205 -24.47 -33.82 3.61
N GLY A 206 -23.53 -34.54 4.21
CA GLY A 206 -22.38 -35.13 3.51
C GLY A 206 -21.02 -34.67 4.03
N ARG A 207 -19.96 -35.16 3.40
CA ARG A 207 -18.57 -34.91 3.83
C ARG A 207 -18.06 -33.51 3.49
N ILE A 208 -18.67 -32.83 2.52
CA ILE A 208 -18.21 -31.54 2.01
C ILE A 208 -19.22 -30.46 2.41
N ALA A 209 -18.76 -29.49 3.20
CA ALA A 209 -19.53 -28.31 3.58
C ALA A 209 -19.07 -27.07 2.81
N CYS A 210 -19.96 -26.09 2.69
CA CYS A 210 -19.70 -24.77 2.13
C CYS A 210 -19.64 -23.73 3.26
N GLY A 211 -18.71 -22.77 3.16
CA GLY A 211 -18.55 -21.67 4.09
C GLY A 211 -18.44 -20.34 3.35
N VAL A 212 -19.02 -19.29 3.92
CA VAL A 212 -18.99 -17.93 3.38
C VAL A 212 -18.34 -17.03 4.41
N GLY A 213 -17.36 -16.24 3.98
CA GLY A 213 -16.62 -15.32 4.84
C GLY A 213 -16.68 -13.89 4.31
N ILE A 214 -16.67 -12.94 5.23
CA ILE A 214 -16.50 -11.52 4.95
C ILE A 214 -15.38 -10.98 5.83
N ALA A 215 -14.51 -10.16 5.26
CA ALA A 215 -13.44 -9.51 5.99
C ALA A 215 -13.25 -8.10 5.46
N CYS A 216 -12.82 -7.17 6.31
CA CYS A 216 -12.51 -5.81 5.90
C CYS A 216 -11.04 -5.48 6.17
N MET A 217 -10.50 -4.57 5.36
CA MET A 217 -9.22 -3.96 5.66
C MET A 217 -9.23 -2.52 5.20
N TRP A 218 -8.49 -1.67 5.91
CA TRP A 218 -8.04 -0.40 5.38
C TRP A 218 -6.54 -0.42 5.14
N TYR A 219 -6.08 0.55 4.37
CA TYR A 219 -4.68 0.72 4.10
C TYR A 219 -4.33 2.20 3.96
N GLY A 220 -3.57 2.74 4.90
CA GLY A 220 -3.02 4.08 4.79
C GLY A 220 -1.96 4.13 3.67
N CYS A 221 -2.28 4.76 2.54
CA CYS A 221 -1.34 4.91 1.43
C CYS A 221 -0.23 5.91 1.77
N GLY A 222 0.99 5.61 1.32
CA GLY A 222 2.18 6.42 1.62
C GLY A 222 3.16 5.74 2.59
N ASN A 223 4.37 6.27 2.60
CA ASN A 223 5.41 5.85 3.52
C ASN A 223 5.03 6.24 4.94
N THR A 224 5.03 5.27 5.85
CA THR A 224 4.75 5.49 7.28
C THR A 224 5.98 6.12 7.92
N SER A 225 5.79 7.25 8.61
CA SER A 225 6.86 7.96 9.35
C SER A 225 8.07 8.38 8.50
N MET A 226 7.91 8.50 7.19
CA MET A 226 8.96 8.92 6.25
C MET A 226 8.39 9.84 5.17
N SER A 227 9.27 10.57 4.49
CA SER A 227 8.89 11.47 3.41
C SER A 227 8.31 10.71 2.19
N ASN A 228 7.48 11.42 1.43
CA ASN A 228 6.84 10.93 0.21
C ASN A 228 7.20 11.83 -0.98
N PRO A 229 8.45 11.81 -1.48
CA PRO A 229 8.86 12.64 -2.61
C PRO A 229 8.08 12.29 -3.88
N SER A 230 7.65 13.27 -4.68
CA SER A 230 6.76 13.02 -5.84
C SER A 230 6.95 14.06 -6.94
N ARG A 231 8.20 14.36 -7.28
CA ARG A 231 8.52 15.38 -8.28
C ARG A 231 8.84 14.73 -9.61
N MET A 232 8.15 15.20 -10.64
CA MET A 232 8.41 14.87 -12.05
C MET A 232 8.73 16.16 -12.82
N ARG A 233 9.33 16.02 -13.99
CA ARG A 233 9.69 17.16 -14.85
C ARG A 233 9.15 16.93 -16.26
N ILE A 234 8.66 17.99 -16.90
CA ILE A 234 8.36 18.01 -18.33
C ILE A 234 9.28 19.04 -18.96
N THR A 235 9.90 18.71 -20.09
CA THR A 235 10.72 19.63 -20.87
C THR A 235 10.14 19.81 -22.26
N LEU A 236 10.30 21.01 -22.82
CA LEU A 236 9.96 21.34 -24.20
C LEU A 236 11.26 21.63 -24.96
N SER A 237 11.55 20.87 -26.01
CA SER A 237 12.66 21.15 -26.91
C SER A 237 12.29 22.19 -27.97
N LYS A 238 13.30 22.73 -28.65
CA LYS A 238 13.14 23.83 -29.64
C LYS A 238 12.25 23.45 -30.83
N ASP A 239 12.16 22.16 -31.16
CA ASP A 239 11.32 21.59 -32.21
C ASP A 239 9.87 21.34 -31.76
N GLY A 240 9.50 21.75 -30.53
CA GLY A 240 8.16 21.60 -30.00
C GLY A 240 7.88 20.24 -29.35
N ARG A 241 8.87 19.36 -29.25
CA ARG A 241 8.70 18.02 -28.66
C ARG A 241 8.70 18.10 -27.13
N LEU A 242 7.73 17.44 -26.49
CA LEU A 242 7.66 17.33 -25.03
C LEU A 242 8.36 16.06 -24.57
N THR A 243 9.06 16.11 -23.45
CA THR A 243 9.61 14.93 -22.78
C THR A 243 9.13 14.88 -21.34
N PHE A 244 8.47 13.79 -20.95
CA PHE A 244 8.06 13.54 -19.57
C PHE A 244 9.15 12.71 -18.86
N LEU A 245 9.77 13.30 -17.84
CA LEU A 245 10.84 12.70 -17.04
C LEU A 245 10.27 12.24 -15.70
N ASN A 246 10.07 10.94 -15.58
CA ASN A 246 9.43 10.28 -14.45
C ASN A 246 10.44 9.47 -13.64
N GLY A 247 10.71 9.85 -12.39
CA GLY A 247 11.60 9.08 -11.50
C GLY A 247 11.00 7.78 -10.96
N ALA A 248 9.67 7.59 -11.05
CA ALA A 248 9.00 6.40 -10.53
C ALA A 248 9.08 5.23 -11.53
N VAL A 249 9.59 4.10 -11.05
CA VAL A 249 9.73 2.88 -11.87
C VAL A 249 8.41 2.10 -11.91
N ASP A 250 8.01 1.70 -13.11
CA ASP A 250 6.90 0.77 -13.31
C ASP A 250 7.36 -0.68 -13.16
N ILE A 251 6.68 -1.43 -12.29
CA ILE A 251 6.97 -2.84 -12.02
C ILE A 251 5.79 -3.75 -12.42
N GLY A 252 4.92 -3.26 -13.32
CA GLY A 252 3.74 -3.93 -13.83
C GLY A 252 2.41 -3.34 -13.35
N GLN A 253 2.44 -2.29 -12.53
CA GLN A 253 1.23 -1.61 -12.02
C GLN A 253 0.67 -0.55 -12.99
N GLY A 254 1.39 -0.22 -14.06
CA GLY A 254 0.94 0.77 -15.05
C GLY A 254 1.14 2.22 -14.61
N SER A 255 2.05 2.49 -13.67
CA SER A 255 2.33 3.86 -13.22
C SER A 255 2.91 4.71 -14.34
N SER A 256 3.72 4.13 -15.21
CA SER A 256 4.26 4.84 -16.38
C SER A 256 3.16 5.35 -17.29
N THR A 257 2.17 4.49 -17.56
CA THR A 257 1.01 4.82 -18.39
C THR A 257 0.15 5.90 -17.75
N VAL A 258 -0.27 5.69 -16.50
CA VAL A 258 -1.22 6.59 -15.83
C VAL A 258 -0.59 7.95 -15.54
N LEU A 259 0.69 8.01 -15.14
CA LEU A 259 1.35 9.28 -14.90
C LEU A 259 1.52 10.08 -16.20
N LEU A 260 1.79 9.42 -17.33
CA LEU A 260 1.82 10.08 -18.63
C LEU A 260 0.43 10.57 -19.04
N GLN A 261 -0.63 9.77 -18.81
CA GLN A 261 -2.01 10.19 -19.07
C GLN A 261 -2.39 11.42 -18.25
N ILE A 262 -2.03 11.47 -16.97
CA ILE A 262 -2.26 12.64 -16.10
C ILE A 262 -1.51 13.87 -16.64
N ALA A 263 -0.25 13.71 -17.05
CA ALA A 263 0.52 14.81 -17.61
C ALA A 263 -0.06 15.32 -18.94
N ALA A 264 -0.50 14.41 -19.80
CA ALA A 264 -1.10 14.72 -21.09
C ALA A 264 -2.46 15.43 -20.93
N ASP A 265 -3.32 14.92 -20.05
CA ASP A 265 -4.62 15.51 -19.71
C ASP A 265 -4.47 16.92 -19.13
N ALA A 266 -3.52 17.11 -18.20
CA ALA A 266 -3.24 18.42 -17.61
C ALA A 266 -2.77 19.47 -18.64
N LEU A 267 -2.20 19.04 -19.76
CA LEU A 267 -1.74 19.91 -20.85
C LEU A 267 -2.72 19.96 -22.03
N GLY A 268 -3.80 19.19 -22.00
CA GLY A 268 -4.76 19.09 -23.10
C GLY A 268 -4.17 18.49 -24.39
N LEU A 269 -3.17 17.62 -24.28
CA LEU A 269 -2.45 17.01 -25.41
C LEU A 269 -2.63 15.49 -25.42
N PRO A 270 -2.49 14.83 -26.59
CA PRO A 270 -2.44 13.37 -26.64
C PRO A 270 -1.12 12.86 -26.02
N THR A 271 -1.14 11.64 -25.48
CA THR A 271 0.07 11.01 -24.93
C THR A 271 1.17 10.82 -25.97
N THR A 272 0.82 10.74 -27.27
CA THR A 272 1.75 10.67 -28.40
C THR A 272 2.57 11.95 -28.59
N ALA A 273 2.19 13.07 -27.97
CA ALA A 273 2.94 14.32 -28.00
C ALA A 273 4.22 14.28 -27.12
N PHE A 274 4.39 13.25 -26.29
CA PHE A 274 5.48 13.13 -25.34
C PHE A 274 6.46 12.01 -25.71
N ASP A 275 7.75 12.29 -25.55
CA ASP A 275 8.77 11.29 -25.27
C ASP A 275 8.81 11.00 -23.77
N PHE A 276 9.36 9.84 -23.39
CA PHE A 276 9.24 9.36 -22.02
C PHE A 276 10.53 8.75 -21.48
N VAL A 277 10.99 9.25 -20.33
CA VAL A 277 12.18 8.79 -19.62
C VAL A 277 11.78 8.32 -18.23
N VAL A 278 12.18 7.10 -17.86
CA VAL A 278 11.78 6.45 -16.61
C VAL A 278 12.97 6.08 -15.75
N GLY A 279 13.00 6.61 -14.53
CA GLY A 279 13.89 6.22 -13.42
C GLY A 279 15.38 6.36 -13.68
N ASP A 280 15.78 7.03 -14.76
CA ASP A 280 17.17 7.34 -15.03
C ASP A 280 17.67 8.37 -14.04
N THR A 281 18.58 7.98 -13.16
CA THR A 281 19.06 8.83 -12.05
C THR A 281 19.81 10.08 -12.50
N ASP A 282 20.25 10.16 -13.75
CA ASP A 282 20.94 11.34 -14.31
C ASP A 282 19.94 12.35 -14.91
N LEU A 283 18.79 11.87 -15.40
CA LEU A 283 17.81 12.68 -16.12
C LEU A 283 16.56 12.99 -15.29
N THR A 284 16.20 12.13 -14.35
CA THR A 284 14.95 12.22 -13.58
C THR A 284 15.20 12.76 -12.17
N LEU A 285 14.17 13.39 -11.59
CA LEU A 285 14.20 13.78 -10.19
C LEU A 285 13.93 12.56 -9.30
N ASP A 286 14.42 12.61 -8.06
CA ASP A 286 14.15 11.57 -7.07
C ASP A 286 12.64 11.50 -6.73
N ALA A 287 11.98 10.46 -7.21
CA ALA A 287 10.60 10.11 -6.89
C ALA A 287 10.51 9.21 -5.64
N GLY A 288 11.64 8.90 -5.01
CA GLY A 288 11.78 7.89 -3.98
C GLY A 288 11.51 6.49 -4.50
N LYS A 289 11.49 5.54 -3.57
CA LYS A 289 11.19 4.13 -3.88
C LYS A 289 9.77 3.94 -4.44
N THR A 290 9.64 3.16 -5.52
CA THR A 290 8.35 2.64 -6.03
C THR A 290 7.74 1.68 -4.99
N SER A 291 6.98 2.23 -4.04
CA SER A 291 6.38 1.47 -2.94
C SER A 291 5.16 2.18 -2.34
N ALA A 292 4.61 1.58 -1.26
CA ALA A 292 3.59 2.17 -0.39
C ALA A 292 2.29 2.62 -1.06
N SER A 293 1.97 2.05 -2.22
CA SER A 293 0.74 2.33 -2.98
C SER A 293 0.51 3.81 -3.29
N ARG A 294 1.60 4.60 -3.44
CA ARG A 294 1.52 6.06 -3.53
C ARG A 294 1.85 6.66 -4.89
N GLN A 295 2.37 5.87 -5.83
CA GLN A 295 3.03 6.39 -7.03
C GLN A 295 2.09 7.24 -7.91
N THR A 296 0.83 6.82 -8.03
CA THR A 296 -0.18 7.56 -8.81
C THR A 296 -0.84 8.69 -8.03
N SER A 297 -1.01 8.53 -6.71
CA SER A 297 -1.82 9.41 -5.87
C SER A 297 -1.03 10.43 -5.06
N SER A 298 0.30 10.41 -5.12
CA SER A 298 1.12 11.36 -4.36
C SER A 298 0.98 12.77 -4.91
N ARG A 299 0.34 13.65 -4.13
CA ARG A 299 0.16 15.07 -4.47
C ARG A 299 1.54 15.73 -4.67
N ALA A 300 1.84 16.14 -5.90
CA ALA A 300 2.91 17.09 -6.14
C ALA A 300 2.48 18.43 -5.51
N MET A 301 3.12 18.83 -4.41
CA MET A 301 2.99 20.21 -3.93
C MET A 301 3.82 21.09 -4.87
N PRO A 302 3.21 22.02 -5.62
CA PRO A 302 3.98 23.00 -6.38
C PRO A 302 4.77 23.84 -5.38
N ARG A 303 6.09 23.85 -5.48
CA ARG A 303 6.90 24.87 -4.82
C ARG A 303 6.90 26.05 -5.78
N SER A 304 6.16 27.11 -5.45
CA SER A 304 6.44 28.41 -6.05
C SER A 304 7.83 28.82 -5.57
N SER A 305 8.77 28.95 -6.49
CA SER A 305 10.04 29.62 -6.22
C SER A 305 9.75 31.04 -5.76
N PRO A 306 10.39 31.58 -4.71
CA PRO A 306 10.23 32.99 -4.35
C PRO A 306 10.98 33.81 -5.41
N GLY A 307 10.25 34.24 -6.45
CA GLY A 307 10.81 35.00 -7.55
C GLY A 307 9.72 35.64 -8.40
N ARG A 308 9.46 36.92 -8.11
CA ARG A 308 8.59 37.89 -8.81
C ARG A 308 7.09 37.60 -8.82
N THR A 309 6.41 38.38 -7.99
CA THR A 309 4.97 38.61 -7.95
C THR A 309 4.41 39.16 -9.26
N SER A 310 3.39 38.51 -9.80
CA SER A 310 2.28 39.18 -10.52
C SER A 310 1.00 38.33 -10.44
N GLY A 311 0.03 38.78 -9.62
CA GLY A 311 -1.41 38.47 -9.71
C GLY A 311 -1.92 37.11 -9.19
N PRO A 312 -3.04 37.05 -8.45
CA PRO A 312 -3.59 35.80 -7.92
C PRO A 312 -4.42 35.07 -8.98
N GLY A 313 -3.82 34.13 -9.70
CA GLY A 313 -4.55 33.12 -10.46
C GLY A 313 -4.79 31.89 -9.59
N SER A 314 -5.88 31.86 -8.82
CA SER A 314 -6.28 30.65 -8.09
C SER A 314 -6.85 29.62 -9.05
N TRP A 315 -6.07 28.60 -9.42
CA TRP A 315 -6.59 27.41 -10.10
C TRP A 315 -7.32 26.53 -9.08
N ARG A 316 -8.65 26.63 -9.04
CA ARG A 316 -9.53 25.63 -8.40
C ARG A 316 -9.91 24.60 -9.47
N SER A 317 -9.66 23.33 -9.18
CA SER A 317 -10.17 22.21 -9.96
C SER A 317 -11.70 22.28 -10.00
N PRO A 318 -12.36 22.25 -11.16
CA PRO A 318 -13.80 22.11 -11.23
C PRO A 318 -14.15 20.64 -11.00
N MET A 319 -14.43 20.27 -9.75
CA MET A 319 -15.29 19.11 -9.50
C MET A 319 -16.68 19.50 -10.02
N ARG A 320 -17.12 18.87 -11.10
CA ARG A 320 -18.51 18.96 -11.56
C ARG A 320 -19.42 18.34 -10.49
N ASP A 321 -20.36 19.13 -10.00
CA ASP A 321 -21.51 18.68 -9.21
C ASP A 321 -22.46 17.90 -10.14
N PRO A 322 -22.78 16.62 -9.88
CA PRO A 322 -23.63 15.83 -10.76
C PRO A 322 -25.14 16.07 -10.55
N LYS A 323 -25.56 17.17 -9.91
CA LYS A 323 -26.98 17.55 -9.79
C LYS A 323 -27.25 18.97 -10.26
N ARG A 324 -27.15 19.19 -11.57
CA ARG A 324 -27.85 20.24 -12.34
C ARG A 324 -27.65 19.91 -13.82
N ASP A 325 -28.56 19.07 -14.32
CA ASP A 325 -29.25 19.13 -15.61
C ASP A 325 -30.17 17.89 -15.69
#